data_AF-A0A327ME19-F1
#
_entry.id   AF-A0A327ME19-F1
#
_cell.length_a   1.000
_cell.length_b   1.000
_cell.length_c   1.000
_cell.angle_alpha   90.00
_cell.angle_beta   90.00
_cell.angle_gamma   90.00
#
_symmetry.space_group_name_H-M   'P 1'
#
loop_
_entity.id
_entity.type
_entity.pdbx_description
1 polymer ?
#
loop_
_entity_poly.entity_id
_entity_poly.type
_entity_poly.pdbx_seq_one_letter_code
_entity_poly.pdbx_strand_id
1 'polypeptide(L)'
;MGRHYARIAFTPAVRAEQQRIGSLAHYARMAEAGREDDALTGAEAGFIAARDSLTMASVSETGWPYLQHRGGPPGFVRVLDARHIAFAELGGNRQHVSRGNLAGNDRVALFFMDYPNRRRLKLLGHARVVEDEPALLARLAPPGEAGQAEVGRAEAAIVIEVAGFEWNCPQHITPRYTAAEWAALAQG
;
A
#
# COMPACT_ATOMS: atom_id res chain seq x y z
N MET A 1 5.85 -11.82 -10.86
CA MET A 1 4.50 -11.46 -10.44
C MET A 1 4.01 -12.38 -9.33
N GLY A 2 3.21 -11.92 -8.37
CA GLY A 2 2.66 -12.79 -7.31
C GLY A 2 1.50 -13.67 -7.79
N ARG A 3 1.47 -14.96 -7.43
CA ARG A 3 0.40 -15.90 -7.88
C ARG A 3 -0.98 -15.50 -7.38
N HIS A 4 -1.14 -15.11 -6.10
CA HIS A 4 -2.46 -14.73 -5.61
C HIS A 4 -2.88 -13.35 -6.11
N TYR A 5 -1.94 -12.42 -6.30
CA TYR A 5 -2.25 -11.16 -7.00
C TYR A 5 -2.87 -11.45 -8.37
N ALA A 6 -2.27 -12.36 -9.15
CA ALA A 6 -2.83 -12.78 -10.44
C ALA A 6 -4.19 -13.49 -10.28
N ARG A 7 -4.41 -14.29 -9.23
CA ARG A 7 -5.70 -14.92 -8.95
C ARG A 7 -6.81 -13.90 -8.71
N ILE A 8 -6.50 -12.82 -7.98
CA ILE A 8 -7.44 -11.74 -7.67
C ILE A 8 -7.65 -10.84 -8.90
N ALA A 9 -6.57 -10.41 -9.55
CA ALA A 9 -6.60 -9.38 -10.57
C ALA A 9 -6.92 -9.91 -11.98
N PHE A 10 -6.53 -11.15 -12.32
CA PHE A 10 -6.77 -11.72 -13.65
C PHE A 10 -8.07 -12.53 -13.66
N THR A 11 -9.16 -11.80 -13.48
CA THR A 11 -10.53 -12.32 -13.58
C THR A 11 -10.82 -12.87 -14.98
N PRO A 12 -11.94 -13.60 -15.18
CA PRO A 12 -12.32 -14.08 -16.50
C PRO A 12 -12.39 -12.97 -17.55
N ALA A 13 -12.94 -11.79 -17.20
CA ALA A 13 -13.01 -10.64 -18.10
C ALA A 13 -11.62 -10.10 -18.47
N VAL A 14 -10.69 -10.02 -17.50
CA VAL A 14 -9.31 -9.59 -17.76
C VAL A 14 -8.58 -10.60 -18.65
N ARG A 15 -8.78 -11.91 -18.43
CA ARG A 15 -8.18 -12.96 -19.26
C ARG A 15 -8.72 -12.96 -20.69
N ALA A 16 -10.02 -12.74 -20.85
CA ALA A 16 -10.62 -12.59 -22.18
C ALA A 16 -10.00 -11.41 -22.93
N GLU A 17 -9.77 -10.29 -22.24
CA GLU A 17 -9.09 -9.13 -22.82
C GLU A 17 -7.61 -9.42 -23.13
N GLN A 18 -6.89 -10.07 -22.22
CA GLN A 18 -5.51 -10.53 -22.45
C GLN A 18 -5.41 -11.45 -23.67
N GLN A 19 -6.40 -12.31 -23.90
CA GLN A 19 -6.49 -13.16 -25.09
C GLN A 19 -6.70 -12.31 -26.35
N ARG A 20 -7.65 -11.38 -26.31
CA ARG A 20 -7.97 -10.48 -27.43
C ARG A 20 -6.75 -9.69 -27.90
N ILE A 21 -5.91 -9.24 -26.98
CA ILE A 21 -4.69 -8.46 -27.28
C ILE A 21 -3.41 -9.32 -27.41
N GLY A 22 -3.53 -10.65 -27.32
CA GLY A 22 -2.41 -11.58 -27.52
C GLY A 22 -1.40 -11.67 -26.35
N SER A 23 -1.76 -11.21 -25.15
CA SER A 23 -0.88 -11.20 -23.98
C SER A 23 -1.15 -12.33 -22.97
N LEU A 24 -2.23 -13.10 -23.13
CA LEU A 24 -2.65 -14.14 -22.18
C LEU A 24 -1.54 -15.14 -21.84
N ALA A 25 -0.88 -15.70 -22.86
CA ALA A 25 0.17 -16.70 -22.66
C ALA A 25 1.39 -16.13 -21.91
N HIS A 26 1.74 -14.86 -22.15
CA HIS A 26 2.82 -14.18 -21.45
C HIS A 26 2.50 -14.04 -19.96
N TYR A 27 1.31 -13.51 -19.65
CA TYR A 27 0.89 -13.29 -18.27
C TYR A 27 0.57 -14.58 -17.51
N ALA A 28 0.10 -15.63 -18.18
CA ALA A 28 -0.07 -16.95 -17.59
C ALA A 28 1.27 -17.53 -17.11
N ARG A 29 2.30 -17.51 -17.97
CA ARG A 29 3.66 -17.95 -17.59
C ARG A 29 4.24 -17.13 -16.44
N MET A 30 4.04 -15.80 -16.46
CA MET A 30 4.50 -14.94 -15.36
C MET A 30 3.78 -15.23 -14.05
N ALA A 31 2.48 -15.56 -14.09
CA ALA A 31 1.72 -15.96 -12.89
C ALA A 31 2.25 -17.28 -12.36
N GLU A 32 2.42 -18.29 -13.22
CA GLU A 32 2.92 -19.61 -12.86
C GLU A 32 4.35 -19.55 -12.30
N ALA A 33 5.23 -18.72 -12.85
CA ALA A 33 6.58 -18.52 -12.32
C ALA A 33 6.62 -17.72 -11.01
N GLY A 34 5.49 -17.13 -10.59
CA GLY A 34 5.37 -16.39 -9.35
C GLY A 34 5.48 -17.26 -8.10
N ARG A 35 5.84 -16.65 -6.98
CA ARG A 35 5.76 -17.29 -5.67
C ARG A 35 4.31 -17.62 -5.32
N GLU A 36 4.12 -18.73 -4.63
CA GLU A 36 2.81 -19.22 -4.20
C GLU A 36 2.35 -18.61 -2.89
N ASP A 37 3.27 -18.14 -2.04
CA ASP A 37 2.94 -17.43 -0.80
C ASP A 37 2.90 -15.91 -1.02
N ASP A 38 1.89 -15.25 -0.44
CA ASP A 38 1.82 -13.78 -0.37
C ASP A 38 2.61 -13.20 0.81
N ALA A 39 3.53 -14.00 1.36
CA ALA A 39 4.37 -13.58 2.45
C ALA A 39 5.31 -12.46 1.96
N LEU A 40 5.21 -11.30 2.60
CA LEU A 40 6.17 -10.22 2.48
C LEU A 40 7.54 -10.75 2.88
N THR A 41 8.49 -10.65 1.96
CA THR A 41 9.89 -10.95 2.24
C THR A 41 10.60 -9.68 2.74
N GLY A 42 11.89 -9.78 3.05
CA GLY A 42 12.70 -8.61 3.36
C GLY A 42 12.69 -7.54 2.26
N ALA A 43 12.50 -7.94 0.99
CA ALA A 43 12.45 -7.00 -0.13
C ALA A 43 11.19 -6.12 -0.09
N GLU A 44 10.02 -6.71 0.08
CA GLU A 44 8.77 -5.96 0.22
C GLU A 44 8.75 -5.17 1.53
N ALA A 45 9.17 -5.79 2.63
CA ALA A 45 9.15 -5.15 3.93
C ALA A 45 10.06 -3.93 3.99
N GLY A 46 11.30 -4.05 3.48
CA GLY A 46 12.23 -2.93 3.38
C GLY A 46 11.73 -1.84 2.44
N PHE A 47 11.10 -2.20 1.33
CA PHE A 47 10.53 -1.22 0.41
C PHE A 47 9.36 -0.44 1.02
N ILE A 48 8.43 -1.12 1.70
CA ILE A 48 7.29 -0.49 2.36
C ILE A 48 7.78 0.43 3.48
N ALA A 49 8.71 -0.03 4.32
CA ALA A 49 9.27 0.76 5.41
C ALA A 49 10.03 1.99 4.92
N ALA A 50 10.61 1.97 3.73
CA ALA A 50 11.31 3.12 3.15
C ALA A 50 10.37 4.17 2.51
N ARG A 51 9.04 3.96 2.52
CA ARG A 51 8.09 4.93 1.97
C ARG A 51 7.64 5.94 3.01
N ASP A 52 7.54 7.17 2.55
CA ASP A 52 6.95 8.32 3.25
C ASP A 52 5.49 8.57 2.79
N SER A 53 5.03 7.82 1.79
CA SER A 53 3.73 8.00 1.19
C SER A 53 3.18 6.74 0.53
N LEU A 54 1.86 6.63 0.50
CA LEU A 54 1.11 5.67 -0.29
C LEU A 54 -0.22 6.27 -0.75
N THR A 55 -0.81 5.67 -1.78
CA THR A 55 -2.23 5.85 -2.09
C THR A 55 -2.99 4.60 -1.71
N MET A 56 -4.09 4.76 -0.99
CA MET A 56 -4.99 3.68 -0.60
C MET A 56 -6.34 3.85 -1.31
N ALA A 57 -6.85 2.77 -1.87
CA ALA A 57 -8.20 2.64 -2.39
C ALA A 57 -9.06 1.84 -1.40
N SER A 58 -10.31 2.25 -1.25
CA SER A 58 -11.40 1.50 -0.62
C SER A 58 -12.64 1.55 -1.52
N VAL A 59 -13.67 0.78 -1.21
CA VAL A 59 -14.90 0.73 -2.02
C VAL A 59 -16.08 1.18 -1.16
N SER A 60 -16.82 2.20 -1.61
CA SER A 60 -18.02 2.65 -0.91
C SER A 60 -19.15 1.64 -1.04
N GLU A 61 -20.15 1.75 -0.15
CA GLU A 61 -21.39 0.97 -0.24
C GLU A 61 -22.16 1.21 -1.54
N THR A 62 -21.93 2.36 -2.19
CA THR A 62 -22.48 2.69 -3.52
C THR A 62 -21.70 2.08 -4.68
N GLY A 63 -20.66 1.27 -4.39
CA GLY A 63 -19.83 0.59 -5.39
C GLY A 63 -18.75 1.46 -6.04
N TRP A 64 -18.61 2.73 -5.62
CA TRP A 64 -17.57 3.61 -6.15
C TRP A 64 -16.22 3.33 -5.48
N PRO A 65 -15.12 3.25 -6.24
CA PRO A 65 -13.79 3.29 -5.66
C PRO A 65 -13.49 4.68 -5.11
N TYR A 66 -12.96 4.74 -3.89
CA TYR A 66 -12.48 5.95 -3.24
C TYR A 66 -10.98 5.88 -3.05
N LEU A 67 -10.24 6.92 -3.43
CA LEU A 67 -8.79 7.00 -3.31
C LEU A 67 -8.37 8.09 -2.31
N GLN A 68 -7.39 7.77 -1.48
CA GLN A 68 -6.82 8.71 -0.54
C GLN A 68 -5.31 8.54 -0.43
N HIS A 69 -4.60 9.67 -0.47
CA HIS A 69 -3.19 9.72 -0.13
C HIS A 69 -3.02 9.59 1.38
N ARG A 70 -2.05 8.79 1.81
CA ARG A 70 -1.61 8.68 3.21
C ARG A 70 -0.10 8.95 3.23
N GLY A 71 0.32 9.88 4.07
CA GLY A 71 1.71 10.29 4.19
C GLY A 71 2.19 10.30 5.63
N GLY A 72 3.50 10.17 5.81
CA GLY A 72 4.18 10.20 7.10
C GLY A 72 5.69 10.06 6.91
N PRO A 73 6.50 10.14 7.98
CA PRO A 73 7.93 9.90 7.86
C PRO A 73 8.20 8.45 7.37
N PRO A 74 9.36 8.17 6.74
CA PRO A 74 9.75 6.80 6.43
C PRO A 74 9.53 5.86 7.62
N GLY A 75 8.85 4.76 7.36
CA GLY A 75 8.46 3.77 8.34
C GLY A 75 7.07 3.99 8.93
N PHE A 76 6.33 5.05 8.58
CA PHE A 76 4.96 5.29 9.08
C PHE A 76 4.03 4.09 8.81
N VAL A 77 4.28 3.34 7.73
CA VAL A 77 3.75 1.98 7.55
C VAL A 77 4.71 0.98 8.18
N ARG A 78 4.25 0.30 9.23
CA ARG A 78 4.98 -0.80 9.87
C ARG A 78 4.57 -2.12 9.24
N VAL A 79 5.54 -2.97 8.97
CA VAL A 79 5.31 -4.38 8.67
C VAL A 79 5.26 -5.10 10.01
N LEU A 80 4.11 -5.68 10.36
CA LEU A 80 3.90 -6.35 11.63
C LEU A 80 4.44 -7.78 11.59
N ASP A 81 4.22 -8.46 10.47
CA ASP A 81 4.72 -9.79 10.16
C ASP A 81 4.71 -10.03 8.64
N ALA A 82 4.94 -11.27 8.20
CA ALA A 82 4.97 -11.62 6.79
C ALA A 82 3.64 -11.43 6.04
N ARG A 83 2.51 -11.25 6.71
CA ARG A 83 1.19 -11.08 6.10
C ARG A 83 0.47 -9.81 6.54
N HIS A 84 0.99 -9.07 7.51
CA HIS A 84 0.31 -7.89 8.04
C HIS A 84 1.18 -6.64 7.96
N ILE A 85 0.56 -5.55 7.50
CA ILE A 85 1.09 -4.20 7.62
C ILE A 85 0.10 -3.32 8.38
N ALA A 86 0.58 -2.25 8.98
CA ALA A 86 -0.28 -1.29 9.65
C ALA A 86 0.28 0.13 9.60
N PHE A 87 -0.62 1.11 9.65
CA PHE A 87 -0.28 2.52 9.84
C PHE A 87 -1.32 3.19 10.74
N ALA A 88 -0.93 4.27 11.40
CA ALA A 88 -1.83 5.05 12.24
C ALA A 88 -2.82 5.84 11.38
N GLU A 89 -4.08 5.87 11.80
CA GLU A 89 -5.03 6.91 11.42
C GLU A 89 -4.86 8.08 12.39
N LEU A 90 -4.39 9.20 11.88
CA LEU A 90 -4.17 10.43 12.63
C LEU A 90 -5.37 11.35 12.50
N GLY A 91 -5.58 12.20 13.50
CA GLY A 91 -6.58 13.27 13.46
C GLY A 91 -6.35 14.18 12.26
N GLY A 92 -7.31 14.18 11.33
CA GLY A 92 -7.22 14.92 10.06
C GLY A 92 -8.47 15.76 9.78
N ASN A 93 -8.87 15.86 8.51
CA ASN A 93 -10.08 16.60 8.09
C ASN A 93 -11.42 15.95 8.52
N ARG A 94 -11.38 14.87 9.30
CA ARG A 94 -12.51 14.13 9.87
C ARG A 94 -13.55 13.63 8.85
N GLN A 95 -13.18 13.45 7.58
CA GLN A 95 -14.10 12.88 6.60
C GLN A 95 -14.36 11.38 6.82
N HIS A 96 -13.39 10.64 7.37
CA HIS A 96 -13.48 9.21 7.70
C HIS A 96 -14.05 8.30 6.59
N VAL A 97 -13.98 8.70 5.30
CA VAL A 97 -14.58 7.96 4.19
C VAL A 97 -14.02 6.55 4.07
N SER A 98 -12.69 6.41 4.07
CA SER A 98 -12.05 5.09 4.05
C SER A 98 -12.52 4.23 5.23
N ARG A 99 -12.54 4.79 6.43
CA ARG A 99 -12.97 4.09 7.65
C ARG A 99 -14.43 3.63 7.57
N GLY A 100 -15.33 4.48 7.09
CA GLY A 100 -16.73 4.12 6.84
C GLY A 100 -16.87 3.01 5.80
N ASN A 101 -16.14 3.10 4.69
CA ASN A 101 -16.12 2.06 3.65
C ASN A 101 -15.71 0.68 4.20
N LEU A 102 -14.69 0.65 5.07
CA LEU A 102 -14.18 -0.59 5.66
C LEU A 102 -15.18 -1.32 6.56
N ALA A 103 -16.22 -0.65 7.06
CA ALA A 103 -17.27 -1.30 7.83
C ALA A 103 -18.16 -2.22 6.96
N GLY A 104 -18.32 -1.90 5.66
CA GLY A 104 -19.11 -2.69 4.72
C GLY A 104 -18.28 -3.51 3.72
N ASN A 105 -17.06 -3.07 3.40
CA ASN A 105 -16.17 -3.75 2.48
C ASN A 105 -14.71 -3.56 2.91
N ASP A 106 -14.11 -4.63 3.42
CA ASP A 106 -12.75 -4.64 3.95
C ASP A 106 -11.66 -4.63 2.86
N ARG A 107 -12.03 -4.76 1.58
CA ARG A 107 -11.05 -4.84 0.49
C ARG A 107 -10.41 -3.49 0.22
N VAL A 108 -9.09 -3.47 0.24
CA VAL A 108 -8.27 -2.30 -0.10
C VAL A 108 -7.25 -2.61 -1.20
N ALA A 109 -6.87 -1.57 -1.93
CA ALA A 109 -5.71 -1.59 -2.82
C ALA A 109 -4.75 -0.48 -2.42
N LEU A 110 -3.46 -0.80 -2.30
CA LEU A 110 -2.41 0.13 -1.93
C LEU A 110 -1.44 0.27 -3.09
N PHE A 111 -0.96 1.49 -3.28
CA PHE A 111 0.00 1.85 -4.30
C PHE A 111 1.16 2.61 -3.67
N PHE A 112 2.33 1.98 -3.66
CA PHE A 112 3.56 2.53 -3.15
C PHE A 112 4.47 2.93 -4.31
N MET A 113 5.06 4.12 -4.25
CA MET A 113 5.93 4.66 -5.29
C MET A 113 7.32 4.97 -4.75
N ASP A 114 8.32 4.65 -5.55
CA ASP A 114 9.71 5.05 -5.40
C ASP A 114 10.13 5.67 -6.74
N TYR A 115 9.91 6.98 -6.85
CA TYR A 115 10.19 7.71 -8.07
C TYR A 115 11.67 7.71 -8.45
N PRO A 116 12.62 7.95 -7.52
CA PRO A 116 14.06 7.93 -7.83
C PRO A 116 14.49 6.61 -8.50
N ASN A 117 14.09 5.48 -7.92
CA ASN A 117 14.48 4.16 -8.42
C ASN A 117 13.52 3.61 -9.49
N ARG A 118 12.48 4.36 -9.84
CA ARG A 118 11.40 3.95 -10.75
C ARG A 118 10.76 2.64 -10.33
N ARG A 119 10.58 2.42 -9.02
CA ARG A 119 9.97 1.19 -8.48
C ARG A 119 8.58 1.50 -7.98
N ARG A 120 7.69 0.51 -8.11
CA ARG A 120 6.33 0.58 -7.57
C ARG A 120 5.89 -0.78 -7.06
N LEU A 121 5.12 -0.76 -5.98
CA LEU A 121 4.49 -1.94 -5.41
C LEU A 121 2.99 -1.72 -5.35
N LYS A 122 2.23 -2.60 -6.00
CA LYS A 122 0.78 -2.70 -5.85
C LYS A 122 0.49 -3.77 -4.80
N LEU A 123 -0.38 -3.50 -3.84
CA LEU A 123 -0.77 -4.46 -2.82
C LEU A 123 -2.29 -4.51 -2.72
N LEU A 124 -2.85 -5.70 -2.66
CA LEU A 124 -4.27 -5.95 -2.37
C LEU A 124 -4.36 -6.59 -1.00
N GLY A 125 -5.37 -6.23 -0.23
CA GLY A 125 -5.52 -6.75 1.12
C GLY A 125 -6.88 -6.51 1.73
N HIS A 126 -7.04 -7.03 2.93
CA HIS A 126 -8.21 -6.86 3.78
C HIS A 126 -7.82 -5.95 4.95
N ALA A 127 -8.47 -4.79 5.06
CA ALA A 127 -8.18 -3.80 6.07
C ALA A 127 -9.25 -3.78 7.15
N ARG A 128 -8.81 -3.63 8.40
CA ARG A 128 -9.66 -3.39 9.56
C ARG A 128 -9.15 -2.22 10.37
N VAL A 129 -10.08 -1.56 11.05
CA VAL A 129 -9.82 -0.44 11.95
C VAL A 129 -9.67 -1.00 13.37
N VAL A 130 -8.66 -0.53 14.09
CA VAL A 130 -8.33 -1.02 15.44
C VAL A 130 -8.13 0.17 16.38
N GLU A 131 -9.01 0.32 17.37
CA GLU A 131 -9.02 1.48 18.28
C GLU A 131 -8.50 1.10 19.68
N ASP A 132 -8.81 -0.10 20.15
CA ASP A 132 -8.60 -0.51 21.55
C ASP A 132 -7.31 -1.32 21.76
N GLU A 133 -6.23 -0.99 21.06
CA GLU A 133 -4.94 -1.69 21.14
C GLU A 133 -3.79 -0.69 21.42
N PRO A 134 -3.64 -0.21 22.67
CA PRO A 134 -2.68 0.86 23.00
C PRO A 134 -1.24 0.54 22.62
N ALA A 135 -0.83 -0.72 22.75
CA ALA A 135 0.52 -1.15 22.38
C ALA A 135 0.76 -1.06 20.87
N LEU A 136 -0.24 -1.38 20.04
CA LEU A 136 -0.15 -1.21 18.59
C LEU A 136 -0.13 0.28 18.23
N LEU A 137 -1.03 1.07 18.79
CA LEU A 137 -1.10 2.52 18.54
C LEU A 137 0.22 3.22 18.90
N ALA A 138 0.83 2.87 20.04
CA ALA A 138 2.13 3.40 20.44
C ALA A 138 3.26 3.05 19.46
N ARG A 139 3.23 1.86 18.83
CA ARG A 139 4.21 1.45 17.80
C ARG A 139 4.02 2.15 16.46
N LEU A 140 2.80 2.62 16.18
CA LEU A 140 2.43 3.29 14.94
C LEU A 140 2.54 4.82 15.03
N ALA A 141 2.53 5.38 16.24
CA ALA A 141 2.69 6.80 16.48
C ALA A 141 3.98 7.32 15.81
N PRO A 142 3.93 8.46 15.10
CA PRO A 142 5.10 9.05 14.47
C PRO A 142 6.15 9.41 15.54
N PRO A 143 7.46 9.19 15.29
CA PRO A 143 8.50 9.63 16.20
C PRO A 143 8.56 11.16 16.24
N GLY A 144 8.35 11.76 17.42
CA GLY A 144 8.81 13.14 17.68
C GLY A 144 7.84 14.31 17.43
N GLU A 145 6.52 14.15 17.45
CA GLU A 145 5.56 15.27 17.36
C GLU A 145 4.92 15.65 18.71
N ALA A 146 5.71 15.68 19.78
CA ALA A 146 5.34 16.39 21.00
C ALA A 146 5.44 17.90 20.76
N GLY A 147 4.52 18.50 19.99
CA GLY A 147 4.59 19.93 19.71
C GLY A 147 3.52 20.54 18.81
N GLN A 148 2.77 19.75 18.04
CA GLN A 148 1.59 20.23 17.32
C GLN A 148 0.36 19.52 17.87
N ALA A 149 -0.22 20.13 18.90
CA ALA A 149 -1.44 19.67 19.54
C ALA A 149 -2.56 19.50 18.49
N GLU A 150 -3.29 18.37 18.61
CA GLU A 150 -4.39 17.85 17.77
C GLU A 150 -4.06 16.89 16.60
N VAL A 151 -2.98 17.07 15.83
CA VAL A 151 -2.75 16.26 14.60
C VAL A 151 -1.97 14.96 14.86
N GLY A 152 -1.31 14.82 16.01
CA GLY A 152 -0.31 13.76 16.26
C GLY A 152 -0.75 12.53 17.07
N ARG A 153 -1.98 12.44 17.56
CA ARG A 153 -2.45 11.24 18.29
C ARG A 153 -3.05 10.25 17.30
N ALA A 154 -2.51 9.04 17.25
CA ALA A 154 -3.15 7.93 16.55
C ALA A 154 -4.54 7.67 17.17
N GLU A 155 -5.59 7.92 16.41
CA GLU A 155 -6.99 7.68 16.80
C GLU A 155 -7.32 6.18 16.64
N ALA A 156 -6.76 5.56 15.61
CA ALA A 156 -6.90 4.14 15.32
C ALA A 156 -5.67 3.63 14.55
N ALA A 157 -5.56 2.31 14.41
CA ALA A 157 -4.68 1.67 13.45
C ALA A 157 -5.52 1.12 12.29
N ILE A 158 -5.03 1.32 11.07
CA ILE A 158 -5.48 0.54 9.92
C ILE A 158 -4.53 -0.64 9.78
N VAL A 159 -5.02 -1.85 10.08
CA VAL A 159 -4.27 -3.10 9.94
C VAL A 159 -4.73 -3.80 8.68
N ILE A 160 -3.79 -4.20 7.84
CA ILE A 160 -4.06 -4.78 6.53
C ILE A 160 -3.42 -6.16 6.46
N GLU A 161 -4.25 -7.18 6.27
CA GLU A 161 -3.80 -8.50 5.86
C GLU A 161 -3.56 -8.52 4.34
N VAL A 162 -2.37 -8.93 3.92
CA VAL A 162 -1.95 -8.96 2.53
C VAL A 162 -2.55 -10.16 1.81
N ALA A 163 -3.36 -9.89 0.78
CA ALA A 163 -3.95 -10.90 -0.09
C ALA A 163 -3.14 -11.15 -1.37
N GLY A 164 -2.21 -10.26 -1.70
CA GLY A 164 -1.29 -10.41 -2.83
C GLY A 164 -0.69 -9.08 -3.26
N PHE A 165 0.48 -9.11 -3.89
CA PHE A 165 1.17 -7.91 -4.34
C PHE A 165 1.87 -8.09 -5.69
N GLU A 166 2.22 -6.98 -6.33
CA GLU A 166 2.89 -6.97 -7.62
C GLU A 166 3.87 -5.82 -7.85
N TRP A 167 5.07 -6.19 -8.30
CA TRP A 167 6.14 -5.31 -8.77
C TRP A 167 6.06 -5.12 -10.29
N ASN A 168 5.21 -4.20 -10.78
CA ASN A 168 5.02 -4.05 -12.23
C ASN A 168 5.96 -3.02 -12.89
N CYS A 169 6.18 -3.18 -14.20
CA CYS A 169 7.14 -2.52 -15.09
C CYS A 169 7.44 -1.02 -14.81
N PRO A 170 8.72 -0.60 -14.78
CA PRO A 170 9.14 0.78 -14.49
C PRO A 170 9.14 1.74 -15.69
N GLN A 171 8.83 1.26 -16.91
CA GLN A 171 9.14 1.91 -18.20
C GLN A 171 8.70 3.38 -18.36
N HIS A 172 7.68 3.82 -17.64
CA HIS A 172 7.12 5.18 -17.77
C HIS A 172 7.10 5.96 -16.44
N ILE A 173 7.90 5.55 -15.47
CA ILE A 173 8.06 6.30 -14.22
C ILE A 173 9.16 7.34 -14.44
N THR A 174 8.76 8.61 -14.53
CA THR A 174 9.71 9.74 -14.51
C THR A 174 10.33 9.83 -13.12
N PRO A 175 11.67 9.85 -13.01
CA PRO A 175 12.33 10.11 -11.74
C PRO A 175 11.89 11.46 -11.18
N ARG A 176 11.57 11.48 -9.88
CA ARG A 176 11.25 12.66 -9.10
C ARG A 176 11.99 12.55 -7.79
N TYR A 177 12.51 13.67 -7.33
CA TYR A 177 13.31 13.77 -6.12
C TYR A 177 12.67 14.80 -5.21
N THR A 178 12.68 14.52 -3.92
CA THR A 178 12.46 15.54 -2.89
C THR A 178 13.58 16.57 -2.95
N ALA A 179 13.36 17.74 -2.35
CA ALA A 179 14.40 18.76 -2.26
C ALA A 179 15.67 18.24 -1.56
N ALA A 180 15.51 17.39 -0.54
CA ALA A 180 16.62 16.78 0.20
C ALA A 180 17.42 15.79 -0.66
N GLU A 181 16.75 14.91 -1.40
CA GLU A 181 17.40 13.96 -2.32
C GLU A 181 18.13 14.69 -3.45
N TRP A 182 17.51 15.73 -4.02
CA TRP A 182 18.15 16.56 -5.02
C TRP A 182 19.41 17.26 -4.49
N ALA A 183 19.33 17.83 -3.29
CA ALA A 183 20.48 18.47 -2.66
C ALA A 183 21.63 17.49 -2.39
N ALA A 184 21.32 16.24 -2.00
CA ALA A 184 22.33 15.19 -1.81
C ALA A 184 23.00 14.78 -3.13
N LEU A 185 22.23 14.65 -4.22
CA LEU A 185 22.76 14.34 -5.55
C LEU A 185 23.63 15.46 -6.12
N ALA A 186 23.31 16.73 -5.83
CA ALA A 186 24.06 17.88 -6.33
C ALA A 186 25.41 18.11 -5.63
N GLN A 187 25.67 17.41 -4.51
CA GLN A 187 26.91 17.51 -3.73
C GLN A 187 27.92 16.39 -4.02
N GLY A 188 27.57 15.41 -4.86
CA GLY A 188 28.43 14.30 -5.29
C GLY A 188 28.73 14.36 -6.78
#